data_AF-A0A7J3WBY6-F1
#
_entry.id   AF-A0A7J3WBY6-F1
#
_cell.length_a   1.000
_cell.length_b   1.000
_cell.length_c   1.000
_cell.angle_alpha   90.00
_cell.angle_beta   90.00
_cell.angle_gamma   90.00
#
_symmetry.space_group_name_H-M   'P 1'
#
loop_
_entity.id
_entity.type
_entity.pdbx_description
1 polymer ?
#
loop_
_entity_poly.entity_id
_entity_poly.type
_entity_poly.pdbx_seq_one_letter_code
_entity_poly.pdbx_strand_id
1 'polypeptide(L)'
;IDAKNTFFTNLGQVAKMLNREPAHLARFLLKETGRAGAISDDRLVIQGRMLHDEAKRLIDLYIKEFVRCPVCNGIDTRIVSEKRFRFLVCDACGAKSPVRRI
;
A
#
# COMPACT_ATOMS: atom_id res chain seq x y z
N ILE A 1 14.20 13.95 23.98
CA ILE A 1 14.81 12.61 23.88
C ILE A 1 13.79 11.72 23.17
N ASP A 2 14.09 11.42 21.91
CA ASP A 2 13.43 10.53 20.95
C ASP A 2 11.90 10.62 20.77
N ALA A 3 11.47 11.51 19.86
CA ALA A 3 10.34 11.18 19.01
C ALA A 3 10.74 9.94 18.20
N LYS A 4 10.39 8.75 18.70
CA LYS A 4 10.71 7.46 18.05
C LYS A 4 9.93 7.36 16.75
N ASN A 5 10.42 8.02 15.70
CA ASN A 5 9.88 7.91 14.36
C ASN A 5 10.23 6.53 13.82
N THR A 6 9.27 5.92 13.13
CA THR A 6 9.49 4.64 12.45
C THR A 6 9.90 4.93 11.01
N PHE A 7 11.01 4.34 10.59
CA PHE A 7 11.52 4.48 9.23
C PHE A 7 11.26 3.19 8.44
N PHE A 8 10.45 3.30 7.39
CA PHE A 8 10.24 2.24 6.41
C PHE A 8 11.21 2.45 5.25
N THR A 9 12.38 1.84 5.32
CA THR A 9 13.50 2.13 4.39
C THR A 9 13.35 1.46 3.02
N ASN A 10 12.54 0.41 2.90
CA ASN A 10 12.36 -0.41 1.70
C ASN A 10 10.99 -0.21 1.01
N LEU A 11 10.27 0.87 1.31
CA LEU A 11 8.94 1.12 0.78
C LEU A 11 8.94 1.13 -0.76
N GLY A 12 9.89 1.83 -1.39
CA GLY A 12 9.99 1.89 -2.85
C GLY A 12 10.20 0.53 -3.51
N GLN A 13 11.05 -0.33 -2.92
CA GLN A 13 11.31 -1.67 -3.44
C GLN A 13 10.06 -2.55 -3.33
N VAL A 14 9.40 -2.55 -2.17
CA VAL A 14 8.16 -3.32 -1.94
C VAL A 14 7.06 -2.85 -2.90
N ALA A 15 6.88 -1.54 -3.03
CA ALA A 15 5.89 -0.97 -3.94
C ALA A 15 6.17 -1.39 -5.39
N LYS A 16 7.43 -1.32 -5.83
CA LYS A 16 7.86 -1.73 -7.17
C LYS A 16 7.63 -3.23 -7.42
N MET A 17 7.95 -4.10 -6.46
CA MET A 17 7.69 -5.54 -6.55
C MET A 17 6.21 -5.87 -6.68
N LEU A 18 5.34 -5.09 -6.02
CA LEU A 18 3.88 -5.24 -6.09
C LEU A 18 3.26 -4.51 -7.30
N ASN A 19 4.08 -3.91 -8.17
CA ASN A 19 3.63 -3.06 -9.28
C ASN A 19 2.71 -1.90 -8.81
N ARG A 20 3.09 -1.22 -7.72
CA ARG A 20 2.34 -0.13 -7.10
C ARG A 20 3.20 1.11 -6.91
N GLU A 21 2.55 2.27 -6.87
CA GLU A 21 3.21 3.52 -6.53
C GLU A 21 3.57 3.55 -5.03
N PRO A 22 4.80 3.94 -4.66
CA PRO A 22 5.20 4.10 -3.26
C PRO A 22 4.27 5.07 -2.50
N ALA A 23 3.79 6.11 -3.18
CA ALA A 23 2.84 7.07 -2.63
C ALA A 23 1.50 6.44 -2.22
N HIS A 24 1.01 5.47 -2.99
CA HIS A 24 -0.23 4.76 -2.70
C HIS A 24 -0.09 3.88 -1.46
N LEU A 25 1.01 3.14 -1.36
CA LEU A 25 1.32 2.30 -0.18
C LEU A 25 1.51 3.16 1.07
N ALA A 26 2.29 4.24 0.98
CA ALA A 26 2.47 5.17 2.09
C ALA A 26 1.15 5.76 2.59
N ARG A 27 0.30 6.24 1.67
CA ARG A 27 -1.00 6.83 2.03
C ARG A 27 -1.93 5.84 2.70
N PHE A 28 -1.90 4.58 2.28
CA PHE A 28 -2.59 3.50 2.97
C PHE A 28 -2.07 3.31 4.41
N LEU A 29 -0.76 3.20 4.59
CA LEU A 29 -0.15 3.00 5.90
C LEU A 29 -0.45 4.15 6.87
N LEU A 30 -0.33 5.39 6.42
CA LEU A 30 -0.63 6.57 7.23
C LEU A 30 -2.11 6.63 7.64
N LYS A 31 -3.02 6.28 6.72
CA LYS A 31 -4.45 6.27 6.99
C LYS A 31 -4.85 5.18 7.99
N GLU A 32 -4.34 3.96 7.83
CA GLU A 32 -4.66 2.84 8.73
C GLU A 32 -4.03 2.99 10.11
N THR A 33 -2.84 3.58 10.19
CA THR A 33 -2.16 3.81 11.47
C THR A 33 -2.69 5.04 12.20
N GLY A 34 -3.37 5.95 11.49
CA GLY A 34 -3.79 7.24 12.03
C GLY A 34 -2.62 8.16 12.40
N ARG A 35 -1.41 7.87 11.88
CA ARG A 35 -0.18 8.60 12.20
C ARG A 35 0.20 9.51 11.04
N ALA A 36 0.73 10.68 11.37
CA ALA A 36 1.32 11.57 10.37
C ALA A 36 2.66 11.01 9.88
N GLY A 37 3.00 11.29 8.62
CA GLY A 37 4.25 10.85 8.04
C GLY A 37 4.46 11.39 6.65
N ALA A 38 5.66 11.21 6.14
CA ALA A 38 6.10 11.73 4.85
C ALA A 38 6.97 10.71 4.12
N ILE A 39 6.94 10.78 2.80
CA ILE A 39 7.83 10.01 1.94
C ILE A 39 9.08 10.87 1.72
N SER A 40 10.26 10.29 1.96
CA SER A 40 11.56 10.90 1.69
C SER A 40 12.41 9.85 0.99
N ASP A 41 12.87 10.12 -0.22
CA ASP A 41 13.81 9.26 -0.98
C ASP A 41 13.46 7.77 -0.98
N ASP A 42 12.23 7.42 -1.39
CA ASP A 42 11.69 6.04 -1.39
C ASP A 42 11.54 5.38 -0.01
N ARG A 43 11.67 6.16 1.06
CA ARG A 43 11.44 5.74 2.45
C ARG A 43 10.21 6.41 3.02
N LEU A 44 9.48 5.71 3.88
CA LEU A 44 8.37 6.29 4.64
C LEU A 44 8.83 6.62 6.05
N VAL A 45 8.70 7.89 6.44
CA VAL A 45 8.92 8.34 7.81
C VAL A 45 7.56 8.47 8.47
N ILE A 46 7.31 7.67 9.51
CA ILE A 46 6.07 7.69 10.28
C ILE A 46 6.37 8.28 11.65
N GLN A 47 5.58 9.26 12.07
CA GLN A 47 5.69 9.82 13.41
C GLN A 47 5.17 8.83 14.44
N GLY A 48 6.00 8.56 15.44
CA GLY A 48 5.69 7.63 16.52
C GLY A 48 6.10 6.18 16.25
N ARG A 49 5.95 5.37 17.30
CA ARG A 49 6.42 3.98 17.33
C ARG A 49 5.41 3.08 16.63
N MET A 50 5.87 2.39 15.60
CA MET A 50 5.17 1.29 14.96
C MET A 50 5.83 -0.02 15.35
N LEU A 51 5.02 -1.01 15.72
CA LEU A 51 5.52 -2.36 15.99
C LEU A 51 5.71 -3.10 14.67
N HIS A 52 6.67 -4.02 14.62
CA HIS A 52 6.93 -4.80 13.42
C HIS A 52 5.72 -5.68 13.02
N ASP A 53 4.99 -6.22 14.00
CA ASP A 53 3.77 -6.99 13.75
C ASP A 53 2.63 -6.13 13.18
N GLU A 54 2.53 -4.88 13.64
CA GLU A 54 1.58 -3.91 13.11
C GLU A 54 1.88 -3.61 11.63
N ALA A 55 3.16 -3.34 11.31
CA ALA A 55 3.61 -3.13 9.93
C ALA A 55 3.30 -4.32 9.02
N LYS A 56 3.62 -5.54 9.47
CA LYS A 56 3.37 -6.77 8.71
C LYS A 56 1.88 -6.95 8.41
N ARG A 57 1.03 -6.80 9.44
CA ARG A 57 -0.43 -6.89 9.31
C ARG A 57 -0.97 -5.89 8.28
N LEU A 58 -0.47 -4.66 8.29
CA LEU A 58 -0.90 -3.62 7.34
C LEU A 58 -0.47 -3.94 5.92
N ILE A 59 0.74 -4.46 5.71
CA ILE A 59 1.19 -4.91 4.38
C ILE A 59 0.30 -6.06 3.87
N ASP A 60 -0.01 -7.04 4.71
CA ASP A 60 -0.87 -8.16 4.32
C ASP A 60 -2.28 -7.68 3.94
N LEU A 61 -2.83 -6.72 4.68
CA LEU A 61 -4.10 -6.06 4.34
C LEU A 61 -4.02 -5.30 3.01
N TYR A 62 -2.94 -4.55 2.79
CA TYR A 62 -2.72 -3.85 1.54
C TYR A 62 -2.66 -4.79 0.34
N ILE A 63 -1.91 -5.90 0.46
CA ILE A 63 -1.83 -6.92 -0.59
C ILE A 63 -3.22 -7.50 -0.86
N LYS A 64 -3.96 -7.86 0.18
CA LYS A 64 -5.30 -8.45 0.04
C LYS A 64 -6.29 -7.51 -0.65
N GLU A 65 -6.26 -6.22 -0.35
CA GLU A 65 -7.23 -5.26 -0.89
C GLU A 65 -6.82 -4.63 -2.23
N PHE A 66 -5.52 -4.39 -2.44
CA PHE A 66 -5.03 -3.57 -3.55
C PHE A 66 -4.11 -4.30 -4.52
N VAL A 67 -3.75 -5.56 -4.27
CA VAL A 67 -2.85 -6.34 -5.15
C VAL A 67 -3.46 -7.68 -5.55
N ARG A 68 -4.10 -8.38 -4.63
CA ARG A 68 -4.65 -9.70 -4.89
C ARG A 68 -5.93 -9.61 -5.71
N CYS A 69 -5.98 -10.33 -6.82
CA CYS A 69 -7.20 -10.49 -7.58
C CYS A 69 -8.23 -11.31 -6.76
N PRO A 70 -9.48 -10.84 -6.60
CA PRO A 70 -10.50 -11.59 -5.85
C PRO A 70 -11.03 -12.83 -6.59
N VAL A 71 -10.72 -12.98 -7.87
CA VAL A 71 -11.21 -14.09 -8.71
C VAL A 71 -10.17 -15.21 -8.82
N CYS A 72 -8.95 -14.90 -9.26
CA CYS A 72 -7.91 -15.91 -9.50
C CYS A 72 -6.83 -15.95 -8.40
N ASN A 73 -6.91 -15.09 -7.38
CA ASN A 73 -5.88 -14.92 -6.33
C ASN A 73 -4.49 -14.53 -6.82
N GLY A 74 -4.33 -14.19 -8.11
CA GLY A 74 -3.07 -13.70 -8.69
C GLY A 74 -2.69 -12.33 -8.14
N ILE A 75 -1.39 -12.02 -8.20
CA ILE A 75 -0.81 -10.74 -7.78
C ILE A 75 -0.53 -9.81 -8.98
N ASP A 76 -0.70 -10.31 -10.20
CA ASP A 76 -0.58 -9.56 -11.45
C ASP A 76 -1.84 -8.71 -11.67
N THR A 77 -1.85 -7.56 -11.01
CA THR A 77 -2.94 -6.61 -11.08
C THR A 77 -2.42 -5.18 -11.16
N ARG A 78 -3.25 -4.27 -11.65
CA ARG A 78 -3.00 -2.84 -11.73
C ARG A 78 -4.20 -2.04 -11.25
N ILE A 79 -3.94 -0.87 -10.68
CA ILE A 79 -4.99 0.06 -10.26
C ILE A 79 -5.24 1.05 -11.39
N VAL A 80 -6.47 1.08 -11.90
CA VAL A 80 -6.91 2.00 -12.95
C VAL A 80 -7.87 3.01 -12.34
N SER A 81 -7.59 4.30 -12.54
CA SER A 81 -8.52 5.37 -12.14
C SER A 81 -9.43 5.72 -13.32
N GLU A 82 -10.74 5.62 -13.10
CA GLU A 82 -11.76 6.00 -14.08
C GLU A 82 -12.71 7.02 -13.43
N LYS A 83 -12.61 8.27 -13.89
CA LYS A 83 -13.36 9.41 -13.33
C LYS A 83 -13.11 9.53 -11.81
N ARG A 84 -14.15 9.29 -11.00
CA ARG A 84 -14.11 9.34 -9.54
C ARG A 84 -13.85 7.98 -8.88
N PHE A 85 -13.83 6.90 -9.65
CA PHE A 85 -13.69 5.55 -9.13
C PHE A 85 -12.30 5.00 -9.42
N ARG A 86 -11.85 4.09 -8.56
CA ARG A 86 -10.63 3.31 -8.77
C ARG A 86 -11.04 1.85 -8.92
N PHE A 87 -10.37 1.16 -9.83
CA PHE A 87 -10.60 -0.25 -10.11
C PHE A 87 -9.29 -1.01 -10.03
N LEU A 88 -9.32 -2.19 -9.43
CA LEU A 88 -8.29 -3.20 -9.54
C LEU A 88 -8.60 -4.03 -10.79
N VAL A 89 -7.67 -4.05 -11.74
CA VAL A 89 -7.75 -4.84 -12.96
C VAL A 89 -6.68 -5.91 -12.91
N CYS A 90 -7.06 -7.18 -13.06
CA CYS A 90 -6.12 -8.29 -13.13
C CYS A 90 -5.65 -8.51 -14.56
N ASP A 91 -4.35 -8.52 -14.78
CA ASP A 91 -3.76 -8.75 -16.11
C ASP A 91 -3.73 -10.25 -16.47
N ALA A 92 -3.85 -11.14 -15.48
CA ALA A 92 -3.88 -12.59 -15.70
C ALA A 92 -5.27 -13.13 -16.10
N CYS A 93 -6.36 -12.66 -15.47
CA CYS A 93 -7.71 -13.17 -15.71
C CYS A 93 -8.70 -12.13 -16.29
N GLY A 94 -8.29 -10.87 -16.40
CA GLY A 94 -9.14 -9.78 -16.90
C GLY A 94 -10.20 -9.28 -15.92
N ALA A 95 -10.28 -9.82 -14.69
CA ALA A 95 -11.25 -9.36 -13.70
C ALA A 95 -11.04 -7.88 -13.35
N LYS A 96 -12.13 -7.11 -13.34
CA LYS A 96 -12.18 -5.71 -12.93
C LYS A 96 -13.05 -5.58 -11.69
N SER A 97 -12.47 -5.10 -10.59
CA SER A 97 -13.17 -4.95 -9.31
C SER A 97 -13.01 -3.52 -8.78
N PRO A 98 -14.06 -2.89 -8.25
CA PRO A 98 -13.94 -1.58 -7.65
C PRO A 98 -13.09 -1.65 -6.37
N VAL A 99 -12.23 -0.65 -6.16
CA VAL A 99 -11.43 -0.52 -4.93
C VAL A 99 -11.69 0.80 -4.22
N ARG A 100 -11.54 0.78 -2.90
CA ARG A 100 -11.73 1.96 -2.06
C ARG A 100 -10.71 3.05 -2.41
N ARG A 101 -11.14 4.30 -2.33
CA ARG A 101 -10.23 5.45 -2.44
C ARG A 101 -9.50 5.62 -1.11
N ILE A 102 -8.21 5.33 -1.11
CA ILE A 102 -7.27 5.80 -0.10
C ILE A 102 -6.55 7.00 -0.62
#